data_AF-A0A1H6WDH3-F1
#
_entry.id   AF-A0A1H6WDH3-F1
#
_cell.length_a   1.000
_cell.length_b   1.000
_cell.length_c   1.000
_cell.angle_alpha   90.00
_cell.angle_beta   90.00
_cell.angle_gamma   90.00
#
_symmetry.space_group_name_H-M   'P 1'
#
loop_
_entity.id
_entity.type
_entity.pdbx_description
1 polymer ?
#
loop_
_entity_poly.entity_id
_entity_poly.type
_entity_poly.pdbx_seq_one_letter_code
_entity_poly.pdbx_strand_id
1 'polypeptide(L)'
;MKEAADFTPSTENNEKNWESLQVAYIASGDPEEDRRLAALAREQGKAVFLRDLPEESDDIFQTVAATAENTTSANPASRNNTKTPLSWETIQQKLWAATVRKRSRTEIAVNIFSAIALMVIGHLLFTFFSYDRLTLLWNELEVSEGFFYYILGGFVAQMIDGALGMAYGVTASTFLLTLGVPPSAVSASVHTSEIFTSGVSGYMHLKFGNVNSKLFKKILFPGVLGAIVGAYALSSLEKYIYIIKPLVAIYTLILGILIIQKALKKRVEKRPIKKIGWLAMAGGTLDSIGGGGWGPIVTSTLIARGRHPKYTIGSVNLAEFFVSLASSVTFISIIGFSHWQVVLGLILGGMVAAPIAATLSRRLPIKTMMIMVGTIVIIVSVRIIYMVLSSL
;
A
#
# COMPACT_ATOMS: atom_id res chain seq x y z
N MET A 1 0.30 -21.91 3.51
CA MET A 1 0.65 -22.89 2.46
C MET A 1 1.84 -22.49 1.59
N LYS A 2 2.59 -21.41 1.87
CA LYS A 2 3.71 -20.96 1.02
C LYS A 2 5.11 -21.36 1.51
N GLU A 3 5.21 -22.04 2.66
CA GLU A 3 6.49 -22.48 3.23
C GLU A 3 6.87 -23.94 2.89
N ALA A 4 5.95 -24.73 2.33
CA ALA A 4 6.22 -26.13 2.00
C ALA A 4 6.61 -26.37 0.53
N ALA A 5 6.44 -25.36 -0.35
CA ALA A 5 6.65 -25.53 -1.79
C ALA A 5 8.08 -25.26 -2.29
N ASP A 6 8.93 -24.63 -1.46
CA ASP A 6 10.32 -24.28 -1.82
C ASP A 6 11.37 -25.16 -1.12
N PHE A 7 10.95 -26.26 -0.46
CA PHE A 7 11.89 -27.21 0.13
C PHE A 7 12.36 -28.23 -0.92
N THR A 8 13.28 -27.83 -1.79
CA THR A 8 14.16 -28.81 -2.45
C THR A 8 15.14 -29.31 -1.39
N PRO A 9 15.13 -30.59 -1.01
CA PRO A 9 16.05 -31.09 0.00
C PRO A 9 17.50 -30.88 -0.46
N SER A 10 18.33 -30.42 0.48
CA SER A 10 19.76 -30.17 0.28
C SER A 10 20.46 -31.39 -0.31
N THR A 11 21.26 -31.16 -1.35
CA THR A 11 22.13 -32.12 -2.05
C THR A 11 23.32 -32.55 -1.19
N GLU A 12 23.08 -33.08 0.01
CA GLU A 12 24.10 -33.69 0.86
C GLU A 12 23.54 -35.00 1.43
N ASN A 13 23.46 -36.01 0.55
CA ASN A 13 23.81 -37.42 0.79
C ASN A 13 23.24 -38.28 -0.36
N ASN A 14 24.15 -38.95 -1.06
CA ASN A 14 23.86 -39.95 -2.08
C ASN A 14 23.12 -41.15 -1.48
N GLU A 15 22.32 -41.82 -2.32
CA GLU A 15 21.53 -43.06 -2.10
C GLU A 15 20.04 -42.95 -1.76
N LYS A 16 19.33 -41.90 -2.20
CA LYS A 16 17.87 -42.01 -2.39
C LYS A 16 17.48 -41.54 -3.79
N ASN A 17 17.02 -42.49 -4.61
CA ASN A 17 16.34 -42.20 -5.88
C ASN A 17 15.01 -41.52 -5.56
N TRP A 18 14.93 -40.21 -5.80
CA TRP A 18 13.71 -39.44 -5.61
C TRP A 18 12.92 -39.43 -6.92
N GLU A 19 11.75 -40.06 -6.93
CA GLU A 19 10.83 -40.01 -8.05
C GLU A 19 9.78 -38.91 -7.83
N SER A 20 9.50 -38.12 -8.87
CA SER A 20 8.46 -37.11 -8.82
C SER A 20 7.09 -37.76 -8.94
N LEU A 21 6.28 -37.68 -7.88
CA LEU A 21 4.94 -38.25 -7.86
C LEU A 21 3.89 -37.19 -8.19
N GLN A 22 2.96 -37.47 -9.11
CA GLN A 22 1.81 -36.61 -9.33
C GLN A 22 0.71 -36.95 -8.32
N VAL A 23 0.39 -36.01 -7.42
CA VAL A 23 -0.56 -36.21 -6.32
C VAL A 23 -1.82 -35.39 -6.53
N ALA A 24 -2.98 -36.02 -6.32
CA ALA A 24 -4.28 -35.36 -6.21
C ALA A 24 -4.71 -35.31 -4.74
N TYR A 25 -4.77 -34.11 -4.17
CA TYR A 25 -5.27 -33.86 -2.83
C TYR A 25 -6.75 -33.45 -2.89
N ILE A 26 -7.63 -34.24 -2.28
CA ILE A 26 -9.08 -34.09 -2.37
C ILE A 26 -9.67 -33.89 -0.96
N ALA A 27 -10.49 -32.85 -0.80
CA ALA A 27 -11.12 -32.47 0.47
C ALA A 27 -12.36 -31.59 0.20
N SER A 28 -13.36 -32.13 -0.50
CA SER A 28 -14.59 -31.37 -0.80
C SER A 28 -15.53 -31.28 0.42
N GLY A 29 -15.40 -32.21 1.37
CA GLY A 29 -16.28 -32.34 2.53
C GLY A 29 -17.54 -33.17 2.28
N ASP A 30 -17.72 -33.70 1.06
CA ASP A 30 -18.76 -34.66 0.69
C ASP A 30 -18.10 -36.01 0.30
N PRO A 31 -18.36 -37.10 1.07
CA PRO A 31 -17.76 -38.41 0.81
C PRO A 31 -18.04 -39.00 -0.57
N GLU A 32 -19.21 -38.75 -1.17
CA GLU A 32 -19.53 -39.32 -2.49
C GLU A 32 -18.77 -38.60 -3.62
N GLU A 33 -18.69 -37.27 -3.53
CA GLU A 33 -17.94 -36.46 -4.48
C GLU A 33 -16.43 -36.70 -4.36
N ASP A 34 -15.92 -36.87 -3.15
CA ASP A 34 -14.52 -37.19 -2.89
C ASP A 34 -14.12 -38.54 -3.52
N ARG A 35 -14.98 -39.57 -3.45
CA ARG A 35 -14.77 -40.86 -4.13
C ARG A 35 -14.83 -40.73 -5.66
N ARG A 36 -15.74 -39.91 -6.20
CA ARG A 36 -15.85 -39.65 -7.64
C ARG A 36 -14.59 -38.99 -8.18
N LEU A 37 -14.12 -37.95 -7.50
CA LEU A 37 -12.89 -37.23 -7.87
C LEU A 37 -11.65 -38.12 -7.71
N ALA A 38 -11.64 -38.99 -6.70
CA ALA A 38 -10.58 -39.99 -6.54
C ALA A 38 -10.52 -40.96 -7.73
N ALA A 39 -11.67 -41.47 -8.19
CA ALA A 39 -11.72 -42.36 -9.35
C ALA A 39 -11.16 -41.68 -10.62
N LEU A 40 -11.55 -40.43 -10.88
CA LEU A 40 -11.04 -39.65 -12.02
C LEU A 40 -9.54 -39.36 -11.91
N ALA A 41 -9.03 -39.09 -10.71
CA ALA A 41 -7.61 -38.84 -10.47
C ALA A 41 -6.77 -40.11 -10.67
N ARG A 42 -7.27 -41.27 -10.22
CA ARG A 42 -6.64 -42.58 -10.45
C ARG A 42 -6.60 -42.96 -11.92
N GLU A 43 -7.66 -42.68 -12.68
CA GLU A 43 -7.69 -42.88 -14.13
C GLU A 43 -6.62 -42.06 -14.86
N GLN A 44 -6.26 -40.89 -14.31
CA GLN A 44 -5.19 -40.03 -14.80
C GLN A 44 -3.78 -40.44 -14.31
N GLY A 45 -3.65 -41.57 -13.62
CA GLY A 45 -2.38 -42.07 -13.09
C GLY A 45 -1.81 -41.24 -11.95
N LYS A 46 -2.63 -40.46 -11.24
CA LYS A 46 -2.22 -39.68 -10.07
C LYS A 46 -2.44 -40.49 -8.81
N ALA A 47 -1.53 -40.36 -7.87
CA ALA A 47 -1.75 -40.89 -6.52
C ALA A 47 -2.71 -39.98 -5.76
N VAL A 48 -3.68 -40.57 -5.07
CA VAL A 48 -4.78 -39.87 -4.43
C VAL A 48 -4.65 -39.86 -2.92
N PHE A 49 -4.75 -38.67 -2.34
CA PHE A 49 -4.88 -38.47 -0.90
C PHE A 49 -6.24 -37.83 -0.59
N LEU A 50 -7.06 -38.56 0.16
CA LEU A 50 -8.39 -38.14 0.62
C LEU A 50 -8.28 -37.69 2.08
N ARG A 51 -8.47 -36.39 2.34
CA ARG A 51 -8.34 -35.85 3.70
C ARG A 51 -9.41 -36.40 4.64
N ASP A 52 -10.64 -36.50 4.14
CA ASP A 52 -11.82 -36.81 4.95
C ASP A 52 -12.12 -38.34 4.96
N LEU A 53 -11.45 -39.12 4.10
CA LEU A 53 -11.48 -40.60 4.03
C LEU A 53 -10.05 -41.18 3.94
N PRO A 54 -9.23 -41.05 5.00
CA PRO A 54 -7.81 -41.41 4.97
C PRO A 54 -7.56 -42.90 4.67
N GLU A 55 -8.47 -43.79 5.07
CA GLU A 55 -8.37 -45.23 4.79
C GLU A 55 -8.61 -45.61 3.33
N GLU A 56 -9.29 -44.76 2.57
CA GLU A 56 -9.51 -44.94 1.12
C GLU A 56 -8.44 -44.24 0.27
N SER A 57 -7.42 -43.63 0.91
CA SER A 57 -6.25 -43.07 0.23
C SER A 57 -5.30 -44.17 -0.24
N ASP A 58 -4.51 -43.88 -1.27
CA ASP A 58 -3.56 -44.86 -1.81
C ASP A 58 -2.46 -45.21 -0.78
N ASP A 59 -1.98 -46.46 -0.81
CA ASP A 59 -1.09 -47.08 0.20
C ASP A 59 0.13 -46.23 0.58
N ILE A 60 0.67 -45.49 -0.37
CA ILE A 60 1.81 -44.60 -0.17
C ILE A 60 1.56 -43.50 0.88
N PHE A 61 0.28 -43.18 1.13
CA PHE A 61 -0.14 -42.20 2.13
C PHE A 61 -0.68 -42.86 3.42
N GLN A 62 -1.00 -44.15 3.40
CA GLN A 62 -1.44 -44.90 4.58
C GLN A 62 -0.32 -45.06 5.60
N THR A 63 0.93 -45.25 5.14
CA THR A 63 2.11 -45.32 6.03
C THR A 63 2.35 -44.01 6.80
N VAL A 64 1.96 -42.87 6.21
CA VAL A 64 2.03 -41.54 6.84
C VAL A 64 0.89 -41.33 7.84
N ALA A 65 -0.28 -41.94 7.60
CA ALA A 65 -1.39 -41.93 8.56
C ALA A 65 -1.08 -42.77 9.81
N ALA A 66 -0.46 -43.95 9.65
CA ALA A 66 -0.07 -44.80 10.77
C ALA A 66 1.05 -44.19 11.66
N THR A 67 1.92 -43.34 11.10
CA THR A 67 2.89 -42.58 11.91
C THR A 67 2.26 -41.40 12.64
N ALA A 68 1.17 -40.83 12.12
CA ALA A 68 0.42 -39.79 12.82
C ALA A 68 -0.34 -40.34 14.04
N GLU A 69 -0.82 -41.58 13.99
CA GLU A 69 -1.53 -42.21 15.13
C GLU A 69 -0.59 -42.64 16.26
N ASN A 70 0.63 -43.11 15.97
CA ASN A 70 1.58 -43.49 17.03
C ASN A 70 2.20 -42.33 17.82
N THR A 71 1.83 -41.08 17.51
CA THR A 71 2.18 -39.91 18.34
C THR A 71 1.04 -39.49 19.28
N THR A 72 -0.04 -40.26 19.37
CA THR A 72 -1.23 -39.96 20.17
C THR A 72 -1.39 -40.82 21.43
N SER A 73 -0.30 -41.05 22.17
CA SER A 73 -0.37 -41.43 23.60
C SER A 73 -0.44 -40.21 24.54
N ALA A 74 -0.95 -39.07 24.04
CA ALA A 74 -1.25 -37.90 24.85
C ALA A 74 -2.65 -37.37 24.50
N ASN A 75 -3.64 -37.79 25.30
CA ASN A 75 -4.98 -37.24 25.48
C ASN A 75 -5.87 -37.04 24.22
N PRO A 76 -7.04 -37.71 24.13
CA PRO A 76 -8.00 -37.47 23.05
C PRO A 76 -8.82 -36.22 23.36
N ALA A 77 -8.23 -35.04 23.14
CA ALA A 77 -9.00 -33.81 23.05
C ALA A 77 -9.50 -33.65 21.61
N SER A 78 -10.80 -33.92 21.43
CA SER A 78 -11.57 -33.75 20.20
C SER A 78 -11.16 -32.51 19.41
N ARG A 79 -10.59 -32.70 18.22
CA ARG A 79 -10.46 -31.66 17.19
C ARG A 79 -11.81 -31.46 16.48
N ASN A 80 -12.84 -31.12 17.23
CA ASN A 80 -14.06 -30.57 16.65
C ASN A 80 -13.85 -29.08 16.41
N ASN A 81 -14.07 -28.69 15.16
CA ASN A 81 -13.93 -27.33 14.63
C ASN A 81 -15.11 -26.44 15.07
N THR A 82 -15.47 -26.48 16.35
CA THR A 82 -16.33 -25.47 16.97
C THR A 82 -15.45 -24.27 17.28
N LYS A 83 -15.71 -23.12 16.64
CA LYS A 83 -15.17 -21.83 17.04
C LYS A 83 -15.36 -21.70 18.55
N THR A 84 -14.28 -21.85 19.32
CA THR A 84 -14.31 -21.68 20.77
C THR A 84 -14.88 -20.29 21.02
N PRO A 85 -15.96 -20.15 21.82
CA PRO A 85 -16.51 -18.84 22.10
C PRO A 85 -15.41 -17.99 22.74
N LEU A 86 -15.29 -16.73 22.30
CA LEU A 86 -14.36 -15.75 22.86
C LEU A 86 -14.77 -15.44 24.31
N SER A 87 -14.40 -16.32 25.24
CA SER A 87 -14.56 -16.10 26.68
C SER A 87 -13.35 -15.36 27.24
N TRP A 88 -13.57 -14.61 28.32
CA TRP A 88 -12.51 -13.89 29.03
C TRP A 88 -11.35 -14.81 29.45
N GLU A 89 -11.66 -16.04 29.84
CA GLU A 89 -10.66 -17.05 30.21
C GLU A 89 -9.79 -17.48 29.02
N THR A 90 -10.37 -17.66 27.84
CA THR A 90 -9.63 -18.02 26.62
C THR A 90 -8.71 -16.89 26.17
N ILE A 91 -9.13 -15.64 26.37
CA ILE A 91 -8.31 -14.44 26.12
C ILE A 91 -7.15 -14.38 27.12
N GLN A 92 -7.42 -14.60 28.41
CA GLN A 92 -6.39 -14.63 29.46
C GLN A 92 -5.34 -15.71 29.20
N GLN A 93 -5.75 -16.92 28.81
CA GLN A 93 -4.84 -18.01 28.48
C GLN A 93 -3.98 -17.71 27.25
N LYS A 94 -4.56 -17.13 26.20
CA LYS A 94 -3.81 -16.71 25.01
C LYS A 94 -2.83 -15.58 25.31
N LEU A 95 -3.23 -14.61 26.12
CA LEU A 95 -2.35 -13.54 26.59
C LEU A 95 -1.20 -14.11 27.40
N TRP A 96 -1.50 -15.01 28.35
CA TRP A 96 -0.48 -15.62 29.21
C TRP A 96 0.51 -16.49 28.44
N ALA A 97 0.03 -17.30 27.51
CA ALA A 97 0.86 -18.08 26.60
C ALA A 97 1.72 -17.19 25.68
N ALA A 98 1.20 -16.04 25.23
CA ALA A 98 1.95 -15.08 24.41
C ALA A 98 3.01 -14.29 25.20
N THR A 99 2.80 -14.07 26.51
CA THR A 99 3.80 -13.45 27.40
C THR A 99 4.91 -14.40 27.81
N VAL A 100 4.61 -15.68 28.05
CA VAL A 100 5.59 -16.66 28.58
C VAL A 100 6.36 -17.38 27.45
N ARG A 101 5.93 -17.25 26.19
CA ARG A 101 6.65 -17.82 25.04
C ARG A 101 8.10 -17.31 24.99
N LYS A 102 9.07 -18.23 24.89
CA LYS A 102 10.49 -17.90 24.62
C LYS A 102 10.58 -17.09 23.32
N ARG A 103 10.98 -15.83 23.42
CA ARG A 103 11.15 -14.92 22.28
C ARG A 103 12.56 -14.97 21.73
N SER A 104 12.70 -14.84 20.42
CA SER A 104 14.01 -14.71 19.77
C SER A 104 14.68 -13.39 20.17
N ARG A 105 16.02 -13.33 20.17
CA ARG A 105 16.80 -12.10 20.40
C ARG A 105 16.40 -10.98 19.43
N THR A 106 16.05 -11.33 18.20
CA THR A 106 15.56 -10.38 17.19
C THR A 106 14.19 -9.81 17.54
N GLU A 107 13.26 -10.64 18.04
CA GLU A 107 11.94 -10.19 18.48
C GLU A 107 12.03 -9.28 19.71
N ILE A 108 12.94 -9.57 20.64
CA ILE A 108 13.18 -8.73 21.82
C ILE A 108 13.71 -7.35 21.37
N ALA A 109 14.71 -7.33 20.49
CA ALA A 109 15.25 -6.08 19.96
C ALA A 109 14.19 -5.25 19.21
N VAL A 110 13.36 -5.91 18.39
CA VAL A 110 12.25 -5.25 17.69
C VAL A 110 11.24 -4.68 18.67
N ASN A 111 10.84 -5.42 19.71
CA ASN A 111 9.88 -4.93 20.70
C ASN A 111 10.42 -3.74 21.50
N ILE A 112 11.70 -3.77 21.89
CA ILE A 112 12.35 -2.65 22.59
C ILE A 112 12.39 -1.42 21.68
N PHE A 113 12.81 -1.59 20.42
CA PHE A 113 12.86 -0.50 19.46
C PHE A 113 11.46 0.08 19.18
N SER A 114 10.46 -0.78 19.00
CA SER A 114 9.06 -0.36 18.84
C SER A 114 8.52 0.36 20.07
N ALA A 115 8.87 -0.08 21.28
CA ALA A 115 8.46 0.60 22.51
C ALA A 115 9.08 2.00 22.62
N ILE A 116 10.37 2.15 22.31
CA ILE A 116 11.06 3.45 22.27
C ILE A 116 10.43 4.34 21.19
N ALA A 117 10.20 3.81 19.99
CA ALA A 117 9.55 4.55 18.91
C ALA A 117 8.14 5.01 19.30
N LEU A 118 7.33 4.14 19.92
CA LEU A 118 6.00 4.50 20.43
C LEU A 118 6.06 5.54 21.54
N MET A 119 7.06 5.46 22.43
CA MET A 119 7.26 6.46 23.48
C MET A 119 7.60 7.83 22.88
N VAL A 120 8.51 7.90 21.91
CA VAL A 120 8.89 9.14 21.22
C VAL A 120 7.72 9.70 20.43
N ILE A 121 7.04 8.87 19.62
CA ILE A 121 5.87 9.26 18.83
C ILE A 121 4.74 9.72 19.75
N GLY A 122 4.49 8.99 20.83
CA GLY A 122 3.48 9.35 21.84
C GLY A 122 3.80 10.66 22.51
N HIS A 123 5.04 10.85 22.98
CA HIS A 123 5.47 12.10 23.59
C HIS A 123 5.33 13.29 22.63
N LEU A 124 5.74 13.14 21.37
CA LEU A 124 5.54 14.16 20.33
C LEU A 124 4.05 14.43 20.09
N LEU A 125 3.23 13.39 19.96
CA LEU A 125 1.77 13.51 19.81
C LEU A 125 1.15 14.29 20.97
N PHE A 126 1.44 13.93 22.22
CA PHE A 126 0.87 14.61 23.38
C PHE A 126 1.40 16.03 23.57
N THR A 127 2.63 16.30 23.12
CA THR A 127 3.22 17.65 23.12
C THR A 127 2.57 18.53 22.05
N PHE A 128 2.26 17.99 20.88
CA PHE A 128 1.61 18.72 19.79
C PHE A 128 0.08 18.82 19.93
N PHE A 129 -0.57 17.81 20.50
CA PHE A 129 -2.02 17.70 20.69
C PHE A 129 -2.38 17.75 22.18
N SER A 130 -1.97 18.82 22.86
CA SER A 130 -2.43 19.11 24.22
C SER A 130 -3.93 19.41 24.24
N TYR A 131 -4.60 19.19 25.38
CA TYR A 131 -6.04 19.45 25.54
C TYR A 131 -6.41 20.86 25.09
N ASP A 132 -5.63 21.86 25.50
CA ASP A 132 -5.86 23.26 25.15
C ASP A 132 -5.78 23.49 23.63
N ARG A 133 -4.79 22.89 22.95
CA ARG A 133 -4.67 22.99 21.48
C ARG A 133 -5.82 22.28 20.78
N LEU A 134 -6.26 21.12 21.28
CA LEU A 134 -7.42 20.42 20.73
C LEU A 134 -8.70 21.25 20.89
N THR A 135 -8.90 21.90 22.03
CA THR A 135 -10.03 22.82 22.24
C THR A 135 -9.95 24.05 21.35
N LEU A 136 -8.76 24.61 21.14
CA LEU A 136 -8.55 25.71 20.18
C LEU A 136 -8.85 25.26 18.75
N LEU A 137 -8.35 24.10 18.31
CA LEU A 137 -8.64 23.56 16.98
C LEU A 137 -10.14 23.28 16.80
N TRP A 138 -10.83 22.81 17.83
CA TRP A 138 -12.28 22.58 17.79
C TRP A 138 -13.05 23.89 17.65
N ASN A 139 -12.62 24.94 18.36
CA ASN A 139 -13.25 26.25 18.30
C ASN A 139 -12.91 27.04 17.02
N GLU A 140 -11.70 26.82 16.45
CA GLU A 140 -11.26 27.35 15.16
C GLU A 140 -11.73 26.49 13.97
N LEU A 141 -12.38 25.35 14.22
CA LEU A 141 -12.99 24.56 13.16
C LEU A 141 -14.24 25.29 12.65
N GLU A 142 -14.02 26.24 11.77
CA GLU A 142 -15.07 26.80 10.96
C GLU A 142 -15.53 25.71 9.98
N VAL A 143 -16.65 25.07 10.30
CA VAL A 143 -17.39 24.18 9.39
C VAL A 143 -18.02 25.05 8.30
N SER A 144 -17.16 25.63 7.48
CA SER A 144 -17.48 26.48 6.36
C SER A 144 -17.70 25.65 5.10
N GLU A 145 -18.30 26.26 4.08
CA GLU A 145 -18.42 25.64 2.75
C GLU A 145 -17.06 25.18 2.19
N GLY A 146 -15.99 25.93 2.47
CA GLY A 146 -14.60 25.60 2.12
C GLY A 146 -14.15 24.24 2.65
N PHE A 147 -14.50 23.91 3.89
CA PHE A 147 -14.14 22.64 4.51
C PHE A 147 -14.78 21.45 3.81
N PHE A 148 -16.05 21.57 3.38
CA PHE A 148 -16.73 20.52 2.62
C PHE A 148 -16.11 20.32 1.23
N TYR A 149 -15.58 21.37 0.59
CA TYR A 149 -14.81 21.20 -0.63
C TYR A 149 -13.54 20.38 -0.40
N TYR A 150 -12.82 20.56 0.72
CA TYR A 150 -11.65 19.73 1.03
C TYR A 150 -12.01 18.26 1.25
N ILE A 151 -13.13 17.98 1.93
CA ILE A 151 -13.69 16.62 2.06
C ILE A 151 -14.01 16.04 0.68
N LEU A 152 -14.70 16.79 -0.17
CA LEU A 152 -15.02 16.35 -1.53
C LEU A 152 -13.75 16.07 -2.34
N GLY A 153 -12.74 16.94 -2.23
CA GLY A 153 -11.44 16.76 -2.88
C GLY A 153 -10.75 15.46 -2.47
N GLY A 154 -10.70 15.18 -1.16
CA GLY A 154 -10.13 13.93 -0.63
C GLY A 154 -10.92 12.70 -1.05
N PHE A 155 -12.25 12.81 -1.05
CA PHE A 155 -13.15 11.74 -1.50
C PHE A 155 -12.92 11.41 -2.97
N VAL A 156 -12.94 12.42 -3.86
CA VAL A 156 -12.72 12.22 -5.30
C VAL A 156 -11.32 11.70 -5.57
N ALA A 157 -10.29 12.27 -4.93
CA ALA A 157 -8.93 11.81 -5.07
C ALA A 157 -8.77 10.33 -4.70
N GLN A 158 -9.34 9.91 -3.57
CA GLN A 158 -9.28 8.52 -3.14
C GLN A 158 -10.18 7.58 -3.95
N MET A 159 -11.30 8.05 -4.49
CA MET A 159 -12.12 7.25 -5.42
C MET A 159 -11.35 6.93 -6.70
N ILE A 160 -10.64 7.92 -7.24
CA ILE A 160 -9.79 7.76 -8.41
C ILE A 160 -8.59 6.86 -8.06
N ASP A 161 -7.97 7.10 -6.91
CA ASP A 161 -6.82 6.34 -6.48
C ASP A 161 -7.16 4.89 -6.15
N GLY A 162 -8.24 4.60 -5.44
CA GLY A 162 -8.65 3.22 -5.17
C GLY A 162 -9.01 2.43 -6.44
N ALA A 163 -9.33 3.11 -7.55
CA ALA A 163 -9.54 2.49 -8.86
C ALA A 163 -8.24 2.33 -9.68
N LEU A 164 -7.29 3.25 -9.57
CA LEU A 164 -6.06 3.28 -10.40
C LEU A 164 -4.79 2.80 -9.67
N GLY A 165 -4.74 2.98 -8.36
CA GLY A 165 -3.64 2.68 -7.44
C GLY A 165 -2.42 3.59 -7.60
N MET A 166 -2.60 4.85 -8.03
CA MET A 166 -1.48 5.74 -8.41
C MET A 166 -1.84 7.23 -8.63
N ALA A 167 -3.03 7.71 -8.29
CA ALA A 167 -3.56 8.99 -8.76
C ALA A 167 -4.13 9.91 -7.66
N TYR A 168 -3.96 9.54 -6.37
CA TYR A 168 -4.43 10.37 -5.26
C TYR A 168 -3.82 11.77 -5.31
N GLY A 169 -2.49 11.88 -5.21
CA GLY A 169 -1.83 13.17 -5.14
C GLY A 169 -2.15 14.09 -6.32
N VAL A 170 -2.07 13.59 -7.56
CA VAL A 170 -2.39 14.39 -8.76
C VAL A 170 -3.79 14.97 -8.68
N THR A 171 -4.75 14.15 -8.27
CA THR A 171 -6.16 14.55 -8.19
C THR A 171 -6.38 15.56 -7.07
N ALA A 172 -5.89 15.26 -5.86
CA ALA A 172 -6.01 16.13 -4.70
C ALA A 172 -5.32 17.48 -4.93
N SER A 173 -4.10 17.47 -5.47
CA SER A 173 -3.34 18.68 -5.78
C SER A 173 -4.04 19.54 -6.83
N THR A 174 -4.54 18.92 -7.90
CA THR A 174 -5.29 19.64 -8.95
C THR A 174 -6.56 20.28 -8.41
N PHE A 175 -7.27 19.57 -7.53
CA PHE A 175 -8.46 20.09 -6.88
C PHE A 175 -8.13 21.28 -5.97
N LEU A 176 -7.13 21.16 -5.09
CA LEU A 176 -6.75 22.25 -4.18
C LEU A 176 -6.18 23.47 -4.90
N LEU A 177 -5.40 23.27 -5.98
CA LEU A 177 -4.92 24.35 -6.83
C LEU A 177 -6.08 25.10 -7.51
N THR A 178 -7.15 24.39 -7.86
CA THR A 178 -8.36 25.01 -8.45
C THR A 178 -9.06 25.91 -7.43
N LEU A 179 -9.05 25.54 -6.15
CA LEU A 179 -9.54 26.34 -5.02
C LEU A 179 -8.60 27.49 -4.64
N GLY A 180 -7.47 27.65 -5.33
CA GLY A 180 -6.54 28.76 -5.10
C GLY A 180 -5.58 28.54 -3.93
N VAL A 181 -5.51 27.33 -3.36
CA VAL A 181 -4.55 27.02 -2.29
C VAL A 181 -3.11 27.15 -2.82
N PRO A 182 -2.18 27.79 -2.08
CA PRO A 182 -0.79 27.94 -2.51
C PRO A 182 -0.10 26.59 -2.76
N PRO A 183 0.77 26.45 -3.79
CA PRO A 183 1.44 25.18 -4.11
C PRO A 183 2.17 24.48 -2.95
N SER A 184 2.86 25.24 -2.09
CA SER A 184 3.53 24.72 -0.89
C SER A 184 2.53 24.08 0.07
N ALA A 185 1.44 24.79 0.38
CA ALA A 185 0.34 24.32 1.22
C ALA A 185 -0.42 23.14 0.60
N VAL A 186 -0.64 23.15 -0.71
CA VAL A 186 -1.22 22.00 -1.45
C VAL A 186 -0.36 20.77 -1.24
N SER A 187 0.93 20.87 -1.55
CA SER A 187 1.85 19.74 -1.46
C SER A 187 1.96 19.24 -0.02
N ALA A 188 2.14 20.14 0.96
CA ALA A 188 2.19 19.79 2.37
C ALA A 188 0.90 19.06 2.81
N SER A 189 -0.27 19.54 2.38
CA SER A 189 -1.56 18.96 2.79
C SER A 189 -1.79 17.58 2.18
N VAL A 190 -1.46 17.43 0.89
CA VAL A 190 -1.61 16.17 0.16
C VAL A 190 -0.71 15.10 0.74
N HIS A 191 0.60 15.35 0.87
CA HIS A 191 1.53 14.35 1.43
C HIS A 191 1.16 14.00 2.88
N THR A 192 0.70 14.97 3.68
CA THR A 192 0.29 14.69 5.06
C THR A 192 -0.94 13.79 5.10
N SER A 193 -1.92 14.00 4.20
CA SER A 193 -3.05 13.07 4.07
C SER A 193 -2.62 11.70 3.55
N GLU A 194 -1.62 11.63 2.66
CA GLU A 194 -1.10 10.38 2.11
C GLU A 194 -0.39 9.51 3.15
N ILE A 195 0.18 10.08 4.22
CA ILE A 195 0.71 9.28 5.34
C ILE A 195 -0.36 8.30 5.84
N PHE A 196 -1.62 8.73 5.92
CA PHE A 196 -2.72 7.90 6.39
C PHE A 196 -3.22 6.95 5.30
N THR A 197 -3.50 7.46 4.10
CA THR A 197 -4.08 6.63 3.02
C THR A 197 -3.07 5.58 2.52
N SER A 198 -1.83 5.99 2.23
CA SER A 198 -0.74 5.10 1.81
C SER A 198 -0.23 4.24 2.96
N GLY A 199 -0.27 4.72 4.22
CA GLY A 199 0.12 3.93 5.39
C GLY A 199 -0.79 2.71 5.59
N VAL A 200 -2.11 2.91 5.53
CA VAL A 200 -3.09 1.81 5.61
C VAL A 200 -2.92 0.85 4.43
N SER A 201 -2.87 1.37 3.20
CA SER A 201 -2.69 0.54 1.99
C SER A 201 -1.36 -0.24 2.00
N GLY A 202 -0.26 0.42 2.37
CA GLY A 202 1.07 -0.16 2.45
C GLY A 202 1.17 -1.26 3.50
N TYR A 203 0.56 -1.05 4.67
CA TYR A 203 0.44 -2.08 5.70
C TYR A 203 -0.34 -3.31 5.21
N MET A 204 -1.45 -3.11 4.50
CA MET A 204 -2.22 -4.22 3.93
C MET A 204 -1.39 -4.98 2.88
N HIS A 205 -0.69 -4.28 2.00
CA HIS A 205 0.21 -4.91 1.04
C HIS A 205 1.35 -5.70 1.71
N LEU A 206 1.91 -5.21 2.81
CA LEU A 206 2.86 -5.96 3.63
C LEU A 206 2.22 -7.23 4.20
N LYS A 207 1.07 -7.09 4.87
CA LYS A 207 0.33 -8.20 5.50
C LYS A 207 -0.04 -9.30 4.50
N PHE A 208 -0.42 -8.93 3.28
CA PHE A 208 -0.77 -9.87 2.21
C PHE A 208 0.44 -10.43 1.42
N GLY A 209 1.67 -10.07 1.79
CA GLY A 209 2.88 -10.53 1.11
C GLY A 209 3.04 -9.99 -0.32
N ASN A 210 2.46 -8.81 -0.59
CA ASN A 210 2.52 -8.12 -1.89
C ASN A 210 3.76 -7.24 -2.05
N VAL A 211 4.67 -7.24 -1.07
CA VAL A 211 5.86 -6.37 -1.08
C VAL A 211 7.09 -7.18 -1.46
N ASN A 212 7.84 -6.68 -2.45
CA ASN A 212 9.14 -7.22 -2.82
C ASN A 212 10.24 -6.42 -2.12
N SER A 213 10.89 -7.01 -1.12
CA SER A 213 11.87 -6.32 -0.27
C SER A 213 13.07 -5.75 -1.05
N LYS A 214 13.49 -6.40 -2.15
CA LYS A 214 14.58 -5.89 -3.00
C LYS A 214 14.15 -4.65 -3.79
N LEU A 215 12.91 -4.64 -4.28
CA LEU A 215 12.33 -3.50 -4.99
C LEU A 215 12.10 -2.33 -4.02
N PHE A 216 11.47 -2.61 -2.89
CA PHE A 216 11.19 -1.64 -1.83
C PHE A 216 12.46 -0.89 -1.40
N LYS A 217 13.53 -1.60 -1.02
CA LYS A 217 14.80 -0.96 -0.61
C LYS A 217 15.43 -0.10 -1.71
N LYS A 218 15.34 -0.52 -2.99
CA LYS A 218 15.89 0.23 -4.14
C LYS A 218 15.12 1.52 -4.44
N ILE A 219 13.87 1.61 -4.02
CA ILE A 219 13.00 2.77 -4.24
C ILE A 219 12.97 3.67 -3.00
N LEU A 220 12.92 3.07 -1.80
CA LEU A 220 12.74 3.77 -0.54
C LEU A 220 13.79 4.86 -0.32
N PHE A 221 15.08 4.51 -0.22
CA PHE A 221 16.09 5.50 0.14
C PHE A 221 16.24 6.62 -0.89
N PRO A 222 16.34 6.32 -2.20
CA PRO A 222 16.42 7.38 -3.20
C PRO A 222 15.14 8.22 -3.26
N GLY A 223 13.97 7.60 -3.09
CA GLY A 223 12.68 8.29 -3.08
C GLY A 223 12.53 9.25 -1.90
N VAL A 224 12.87 8.80 -0.69
CA VAL A 224 12.88 9.64 0.52
C VAL A 224 13.84 10.82 0.36
N LEU A 225 15.06 10.58 -0.13
CA LEU A 225 16.01 11.65 -0.40
C LEU A 225 15.45 12.64 -1.44
N GLY A 226 14.83 12.12 -2.49
CA GLY A 226 14.17 12.92 -3.51
C GLY A 226 13.07 13.80 -2.93
N ALA A 227 12.20 13.25 -2.09
CA ALA A 227 11.12 13.98 -1.43
C ALA A 227 11.64 15.09 -0.52
N ILE A 228 12.66 14.82 0.30
CA ILE A 228 13.28 15.85 1.15
C ILE A 228 13.82 16.99 0.28
N VAL A 229 14.54 16.68 -0.81
CA VAL A 229 15.06 17.70 -1.73
C VAL A 229 13.93 18.51 -2.39
N GLY A 230 12.87 17.85 -2.86
CA GLY A 230 11.73 18.50 -3.50
C GLY A 230 10.93 19.38 -2.54
N ALA A 231 10.65 18.88 -1.33
CA ALA A 231 9.95 19.62 -0.29
C ALA A 231 10.78 20.81 0.20
N TYR A 232 12.09 20.62 0.42
CA TYR A 232 13.01 21.70 0.78
C TYR A 232 13.06 22.77 -0.32
N ALA A 233 13.18 22.36 -1.59
CA ALA A 233 13.22 23.30 -2.71
C ALA A 233 11.91 24.09 -2.84
N LEU A 234 10.75 23.42 -2.78
CA LEU A 234 9.45 24.09 -2.88
C LEU A 234 9.23 25.05 -1.70
N SER A 235 9.58 24.62 -0.48
CA SER A 235 9.42 25.42 0.75
C SER A 235 10.36 26.63 0.77
N SER A 236 11.63 26.44 0.40
CA SER A 236 12.63 27.52 0.39
C SER A 236 12.33 28.61 -0.64
N LEU A 237 11.60 28.24 -1.71
CA LEU A 237 11.24 29.14 -2.80
C LEU A 237 9.84 29.75 -2.63
N GLU A 238 9.22 29.63 -1.46
CA GLU A 238 7.90 30.21 -1.18
C GLU A 238 7.87 31.73 -1.35
N LYS A 239 8.99 32.42 -1.06
CA LYS A 239 9.15 33.87 -1.34
C LYS A 239 9.09 34.21 -2.83
N TYR A 240 9.29 33.23 -3.70
CA TYR A 240 9.24 33.34 -5.17
C TYR A 240 8.00 32.64 -5.74
N ILE A 241 6.89 32.59 -4.97
CA ILE A 241 5.65 31.91 -5.36
C ILE A 241 5.18 32.30 -6.77
N TYR A 242 5.39 33.56 -7.17
CA TYR A 242 5.04 34.08 -8.49
C TYR A 242 5.78 33.37 -9.64
N ILE A 243 7.04 32.97 -9.41
CA ILE A 243 7.86 32.22 -10.37
C ILE A 243 7.61 30.72 -10.24
N ILE A 244 7.41 30.22 -9.02
CA ILE A 244 7.21 28.79 -8.75
C ILE A 244 5.86 28.30 -9.25
N LYS A 245 4.78 29.07 -9.08
CA LYS A 245 3.43 28.71 -9.50
C LYS A 245 3.34 28.32 -10.99
N PRO A 246 3.85 29.10 -11.96
CA PRO A 246 3.85 28.69 -13.36
C PRO A 246 4.77 27.49 -13.64
N LEU A 247 5.90 27.35 -12.94
CA LEU A 247 6.78 26.18 -13.10
C LEU A 247 6.11 24.87 -12.66
N VAL A 248 5.44 24.90 -11.50
CA VAL A 248 4.63 23.77 -11.01
C VAL A 248 3.48 23.48 -11.97
N ALA A 249 2.84 24.52 -12.52
CA ALA A 249 1.79 24.37 -13.53
C ALA A 249 2.31 23.71 -14.83
N ILE A 250 3.49 24.09 -15.33
CA ILE A 250 4.12 23.47 -16.50
C ILE A 250 4.45 22.00 -16.23
N TYR A 251 5.03 21.71 -15.07
CA TYR A 251 5.33 20.33 -14.68
C TYR A 251 4.05 19.47 -14.59
N THR A 252 3.01 19.97 -13.92
CA THR A 252 1.72 19.27 -13.80
C THR A 252 1.03 19.10 -15.14
N LEU A 253 1.15 20.07 -16.06
CA LEU A 253 0.70 19.95 -17.44
C LEU A 253 1.36 18.76 -18.15
N ILE A 254 2.69 18.66 -18.04
CA ILE A 254 3.46 17.53 -18.59
C ILE A 254 2.97 16.21 -17.96
N LEU A 255 2.73 16.19 -16.65
CA LEU A 255 2.24 15.01 -15.94
C LEU A 255 0.85 14.58 -16.46
N GLY A 256 -0.07 15.53 -16.65
CA GLY A 256 -1.39 15.28 -17.24
C GLY A 256 -1.30 14.68 -18.64
N ILE A 257 -0.42 15.23 -19.49
CA ILE A 257 -0.14 14.69 -20.83
C ILE A 257 0.40 13.26 -20.74
N LEU A 258 1.36 13.00 -19.84
CA LEU A 258 1.95 11.67 -19.65
C LEU A 258 0.91 10.64 -19.17
N ILE A 259 -0.04 11.04 -18.32
CA ILE A 259 -1.14 10.19 -17.88
C ILE A 259 -2.01 9.78 -19.08
N ILE A 260 -2.41 10.74 -19.94
CA ILE A 260 -3.21 10.45 -21.15
C ILE A 260 -2.42 9.55 -22.11
N GLN A 261 -1.15 9.87 -22.39
CA GLN A 261 -0.31 9.07 -23.28
C GLN A 261 -0.21 7.62 -22.79
N LYS A 262 -0.05 7.41 -21.48
CA LYS A 262 -0.02 6.07 -20.88
C LYS A 262 -1.36 5.35 -21.02
N ALA A 263 -2.48 6.04 -20.88
CA ALA A 263 -3.81 5.47 -21.06
C ALA A 263 -4.06 5.00 -22.51
N LEU A 264 -3.46 5.68 -23.50
CA LEU A 264 -3.64 5.39 -24.92
C LEU A 264 -2.67 4.34 -25.48
N LYS A 265 -1.54 4.10 -24.81
CA LYS A 265 -0.46 3.24 -25.32
C LYS A 265 -0.82 1.74 -25.22
N LYS A 266 -1.06 1.09 -26.38
CA LYS A 266 -1.51 -0.32 -26.47
C LYS A 266 -0.43 -1.38 -26.21
N ARG A 267 0.85 -1.11 -26.48
CA ARG A 267 1.96 -2.05 -26.26
C ARG A 267 3.22 -1.31 -25.80
N VAL A 268 3.85 -1.82 -24.74
CA VAL A 268 5.16 -1.37 -24.27
C VAL A 268 6.12 -2.55 -24.39
N GLU A 269 7.22 -2.37 -25.13
CA GLU A 269 8.33 -3.31 -25.07
C GLU A 269 8.83 -3.40 -23.63
N LYS A 270 8.78 -4.59 -23.04
CA LYS A 270 9.19 -4.86 -21.67
C LYS A 270 10.71 -4.84 -21.57
N ARG A 271 11.31 -3.65 -21.53
CA ARG A 271 12.74 -3.46 -21.23
C ARG A 271 12.90 -3.14 -19.75
N PRO A 272 13.60 -3.98 -18.95
CA PRO A 272 13.76 -3.73 -17.52
C PRO A 272 14.56 -2.45 -17.26
N ILE A 273 14.11 -1.64 -16.30
CA ILE A 273 14.85 -0.44 -15.86
C ILE A 273 16.06 -0.88 -15.03
N LYS A 274 17.26 -0.50 -15.47
CA LYS A 274 18.50 -0.72 -14.73
C LYS A 274 18.68 0.28 -13.57
N LYS A 275 18.22 1.53 -13.73
CA LYS A 275 18.41 2.65 -12.78
C LYS A 275 17.13 3.02 -12.00
N ILE A 276 16.63 2.09 -11.18
CA ILE A 276 15.37 2.28 -10.42
C ILE A 276 15.50 3.36 -9.34
N GLY A 277 16.67 3.48 -8.72
CA GLY A 277 16.91 4.49 -7.68
C GLY A 277 16.78 5.92 -8.22
N TRP A 278 17.31 6.19 -9.41
CA TRP A 278 17.16 7.50 -10.05
C TRP A 278 15.71 7.82 -10.40
N LEU A 279 14.95 6.81 -10.86
CA LEU A 279 13.50 6.97 -11.08
C LEU A 279 12.78 7.31 -9.78
N ALA A 280 13.12 6.65 -8.69
CA ALA A 280 12.51 6.90 -7.38
C ALA A 280 12.89 8.27 -6.83
N MET A 281 14.15 8.69 -6.97
CA MET A 281 14.60 10.02 -6.54
C MET A 281 13.90 11.13 -7.33
N ALA A 282 13.90 11.04 -8.67
CA ALA A 282 13.19 12.00 -9.51
C ALA A 282 11.68 11.97 -9.22
N GLY A 283 11.11 10.78 -9.01
CA GLY A 283 9.74 10.58 -8.60
C GLY A 283 9.43 11.34 -7.31
N GLY A 284 10.17 11.10 -6.22
CA GLY A 284 9.96 11.76 -4.93
C GLY A 284 10.18 13.27 -4.98
N THR A 285 11.19 13.75 -5.70
CA THR A 285 11.41 15.21 -5.86
C THR A 285 10.26 15.88 -6.57
N LEU A 286 9.84 15.34 -7.71
CA LEU A 286 8.75 15.89 -8.50
C LEU A 286 7.40 15.74 -7.78
N ASP A 287 7.25 14.66 -7.02
CA ASP A 287 6.10 14.44 -6.15
C ASP A 287 5.98 15.53 -5.09
N SER A 288 7.05 15.83 -4.37
CA SER A 288 7.03 16.91 -3.38
C SER A 288 6.87 18.31 -3.99
N ILE A 289 7.30 18.53 -5.23
CA ILE A 289 7.12 19.83 -5.91
C ILE A 289 5.68 20.03 -6.40
N GLY A 290 5.05 19.01 -6.97
CA GLY A 290 3.72 19.13 -7.60
C GLY A 290 2.57 18.42 -6.86
N GLY A 291 2.86 17.73 -5.77
CA GLY A 291 1.90 17.00 -4.93
C GLY A 291 1.27 15.79 -5.61
N GLY A 292 1.93 15.09 -6.53
CA GLY A 292 1.33 13.93 -7.23
C GLY A 292 2.20 13.23 -8.27
N GLY A 293 3.51 13.42 -8.23
CA GLY A 293 4.45 12.82 -9.17
C GLY A 293 4.65 11.33 -8.97
N TRP A 294 4.49 10.80 -7.75
CA TRP A 294 4.95 9.45 -7.39
C TRP A 294 4.30 8.35 -8.21
N GLY A 295 2.97 8.28 -8.25
CA GLY A 295 2.26 7.25 -9.00
C GLY A 295 2.48 7.30 -10.52
N PRO A 296 2.30 8.45 -11.19
CA PRO A 296 2.52 8.58 -12.62
C PRO A 296 3.99 8.50 -13.04
N ILE A 297 4.97 8.74 -12.16
CA ILE A 297 6.39 8.63 -12.52
C ILE A 297 6.95 7.28 -12.14
N VAL A 298 6.70 6.79 -10.92
CA VAL A 298 7.31 5.57 -10.39
C VAL A 298 6.43 4.36 -10.68
N THR A 299 5.21 4.29 -10.14
CA THR A 299 4.33 3.11 -10.22
C THR A 299 4.06 2.71 -11.67
N SER A 300 3.50 3.63 -12.45
CA SER A 300 3.12 3.36 -13.83
C SER A 300 4.31 3.05 -14.74
N THR A 301 5.47 3.65 -14.49
CA THR A 301 6.69 3.37 -15.26
C THR A 301 7.23 1.97 -14.96
N LEU A 302 7.23 1.56 -13.70
CA LEU A 302 7.66 0.20 -13.33
C LEU A 302 6.73 -0.88 -13.91
N ILE A 303 5.42 -0.64 -13.88
CA ILE A 303 4.41 -1.53 -14.49
C ILE A 303 4.59 -1.56 -16.02
N ALA A 304 4.69 -0.39 -16.67
CA ALA A 304 4.89 -0.29 -18.11
C ALA A 304 6.17 -0.99 -18.58
N ARG A 305 7.19 -1.08 -17.71
CA ARG A 305 8.47 -1.74 -17.98
C ARG A 305 8.46 -3.25 -17.68
N GLY A 306 7.27 -3.82 -17.49
CA GLY A 306 7.06 -5.26 -17.40
C GLY A 306 7.22 -5.86 -16.01
N ARG A 307 7.33 -5.05 -14.95
CA ARG A 307 7.28 -5.59 -13.58
C ARG A 307 5.87 -6.05 -13.24
N HIS A 308 5.80 -7.11 -12.45
CA HIS A 308 4.54 -7.65 -12.00
C HIS A 308 3.73 -6.59 -11.22
N PRO A 309 2.48 -6.27 -11.62
CA PRO A 309 1.69 -5.18 -11.01
C PRO A 309 1.51 -5.35 -9.50
N LYS A 310 1.06 -6.52 -9.04
CA LYS A 310 0.83 -6.82 -7.61
C LYS A 310 2.02 -6.46 -6.71
N TYR A 311 3.23 -6.88 -7.09
CA TYR A 311 4.45 -6.64 -6.30
C TYR A 311 4.99 -5.22 -6.47
N THR A 312 4.73 -4.60 -7.63
CA THR A 312 5.11 -3.22 -7.89
C THR A 312 4.27 -2.27 -7.06
N ILE A 313 2.94 -2.39 -7.16
CA ILE A 313 1.98 -1.56 -6.40
C ILE A 313 2.25 -1.72 -4.90
N GLY A 314 2.37 -2.96 -4.39
CA GLY A 314 2.64 -3.16 -2.97
C GLY A 314 3.96 -2.56 -2.49
N SER A 315 5.05 -2.71 -3.25
CA SER A 315 6.35 -2.15 -2.85
C SER A 315 6.41 -0.62 -2.98
N VAL A 316 5.75 -0.06 -4.00
CA VAL A 316 5.76 1.37 -4.29
C VAL A 316 4.84 2.12 -3.34
N ASN A 317 3.64 1.60 -3.04
CA ASN A 317 2.72 2.18 -2.06
C ASN A 317 3.29 2.13 -0.63
N LEU A 318 4.05 1.07 -0.29
CA LEU A 318 4.76 1.06 0.99
C LEU A 318 5.88 2.10 1.02
N ALA A 319 6.62 2.28 -0.07
CA ALA A 319 7.65 3.31 -0.15
C ALA A 319 7.05 4.73 -0.12
N GLU A 320 5.89 4.92 -0.75
CA GLU A 320 5.11 6.17 -0.76
C GLU A 320 4.82 6.66 0.65
N PHE A 321 4.41 5.79 1.56
CA PHE A 321 4.23 6.15 2.98
C PHE A 321 5.46 6.86 3.57
N PHE A 322 6.66 6.33 3.33
CA PHE A 322 7.90 6.95 3.84
C PHE A 322 8.29 8.22 3.07
N VAL A 323 7.99 8.27 1.78
CA VAL A 323 8.25 9.43 0.91
C VAL A 323 7.34 10.59 1.33
N SER A 324 6.04 10.36 1.48
CA SER A 324 5.07 11.33 1.97
C SER A 324 5.37 11.74 3.41
N LEU A 325 5.75 10.80 4.29
CA LEU A 325 6.19 11.13 5.65
C LEU A 325 7.40 12.08 5.65
N ALA A 326 8.43 11.77 4.85
CA ALA A 326 9.63 12.61 4.76
C ALA A 326 9.31 14.00 4.17
N SER A 327 8.44 14.05 3.16
CA SER A 327 7.96 15.30 2.56
C SER A 327 7.20 16.15 3.57
N SER A 328 6.20 15.58 4.26
CA SER A 328 5.42 16.25 5.28
C SER A 328 6.27 16.76 6.43
N VAL A 329 7.20 15.96 6.96
CA VAL A 329 8.13 16.41 8.01
C VAL A 329 8.95 17.60 7.53
N THR A 330 9.44 17.56 6.29
CA THR A 330 10.23 18.65 5.70
C THR A 330 9.39 19.92 5.55
N PHE A 331 8.17 19.83 5.00
CA PHE A 331 7.26 20.96 4.89
C PHE A 331 6.94 21.57 6.25
N ILE A 332 6.48 20.75 7.21
CA ILE A 332 6.13 21.22 8.55
C ILE A 332 7.32 21.88 9.25
N SER A 333 8.54 21.38 9.03
CA SER A 333 9.75 21.94 9.63
C SER A 333 10.13 23.31 9.05
N ILE A 334 9.78 23.61 7.79
CA ILE A 334 10.19 24.83 7.10
C ILE A 334 9.08 25.89 7.07
N ILE A 335 7.89 25.51 6.61
CA ILE A 335 6.74 26.42 6.43
C ILE A 335 5.76 26.38 7.61
N GLY A 336 5.98 25.49 8.58
CA GLY A 336 5.11 25.29 9.73
C GLY A 336 3.91 24.39 9.43
N PHE A 337 3.15 24.08 10.48
CA PHE A 337 1.88 23.36 10.36
C PHE A 337 0.75 24.38 10.09
N SER A 338 0.55 24.71 8.83
CA SER A 338 -0.53 25.58 8.35
C SER A 338 -1.55 24.77 7.54
N HIS A 339 -2.76 25.30 7.37
CA HIS A 339 -3.83 24.65 6.57
C HIS A 339 -4.27 23.25 7.06
N TRP A 340 -4.26 23.03 8.38
CA TRP A 340 -4.63 21.76 8.98
C TRP A 340 -6.08 21.33 8.64
N GLN A 341 -6.98 22.28 8.37
CA GLN A 341 -8.33 22.03 7.90
C GLN A 341 -8.34 21.35 6.52
N VAL A 342 -7.40 21.70 5.64
CA VAL A 342 -7.23 21.04 4.33
C VAL A 342 -6.79 19.60 4.52
N VAL A 343 -5.79 19.37 5.36
CA VAL A 343 -5.30 18.02 5.72
C VAL A 343 -6.46 17.18 6.27
N LEU A 344 -7.19 17.72 7.25
CA LEU A 344 -8.31 17.02 7.89
C LEU A 344 -9.41 16.70 6.89
N GLY A 345 -9.81 17.67 6.06
CA GLY A 345 -10.81 17.46 5.01
C GLY A 345 -10.40 16.34 4.05
N LEU A 346 -9.16 16.38 3.55
CA LEU A 346 -8.62 15.35 2.66
C LEU A 346 -8.63 13.96 3.32
N ILE A 347 -8.19 13.85 4.58
CA ILE A 347 -8.19 12.58 5.33
C ILE A 347 -9.62 12.05 5.49
N LEU A 348 -10.56 12.89 5.95
CA LEU A 348 -11.95 12.47 6.18
C LEU A 348 -12.61 11.99 4.87
N GLY A 349 -12.48 12.78 3.79
CA GLY A 349 -13.00 12.41 2.48
C GLY A 349 -12.36 11.12 1.95
N GLY A 350 -11.04 11.02 2.05
CA GLY A 350 -10.27 9.86 1.59
C GLY A 350 -10.63 8.59 2.35
N MET A 351 -10.67 8.62 3.68
CA MET A 351 -11.00 7.45 4.49
C MET A 351 -12.40 6.90 4.19
N VAL A 352 -13.38 7.78 3.93
CA VAL A 352 -14.74 7.36 3.53
C VAL A 352 -14.75 6.77 2.11
N ALA A 353 -14.01 7.37 1.17
CA ALA A 353 -13.92 6.90 -0.21
C ALA A 353 -13.17 5.57 -0.35
N ALA A 354 -12.13 5.31 0.45
CA ALA A 354 -11.28 4.12 0.33
C ALA A 354 -12.04 2.77 0.24
N PRO A 355 -12.97 2.42 1.16
CA PRO A 355 -13.73 1.16 1.08
C PRO A 355 -14.67 1.11 -0.13
N ILE A 356 -15.26 2.25 -0.50
CA ILE A 356 -16.15 2.39 -1.66
C ILE A 356 -15.35 2.14 -2.94
N ALA A 357 -14.21 2.81 -3.07
CA ALA A 357 -13.30 2.70 -4.21
C ALA A 357 -12.77 1.26 -4.36
N ALA A 358 -12.39 0.60 -3.27
CA ALA A 358 -11.94 -0.79 -3.29
C ALA A 358 -13.03 -1.76 -3.82
N THR A 359 -14.29 -1.46 -3.57
CA THR A 359 -15.42 -2.28 -4.03
C THR A 359 -15.77 -1.97 -5.49
N LEU A 360 -15.75 -0.68 -5.87
CA LEU A 360 -16.16 -0.20 -7.19
C LEU A 360 -15.06 -0.32 -8.26
N SER A 361 -13.78 -0.35 -7.87
CA SER A 361 -12.61 -0.42 -8.76
C SER A 361 -12.69 -1.56 -9.77
N ARG A 362 -13.31 -2.69 -9.41
CA ARG A 362 -13.51 -3.85 -10.28
C ARG A 362 -14.43 -3.57 -11.48
N ARG A 363 -15.25 -2.53 -11.43
CA ARG A 363 -16.24 -2.19 -12.47
C ARG A 363 -15.87 -0.95 -13.28
N LEU A 364 -14.81 -0.23 -12.91
CA LEU A 364 -14.47 1.05 -13.54
C LEU A 364 -13.47 0.87 -14.70
N PRO A 365 -13.72 1.47 -15.87
CA PRO A 365 -12.77 1.45 -16.97
C PRO A 365 -11.56 2.33 -16.64
N ILE A 366 -10.47 1.70 -16.19
CA ILE A 366 -9.16 2.32 -15.85
C ILE A 366 -8.73 3.34 -16.90
N LYS A 367 -8.85 3.00 -18.19
CA LYS A 367 -8.47 3.89 -19.30
C LYS A 367 -9.25 5.20 -19.29
N THR A 368 -10.57 5.14 -19.09
CA THR A 368 -11.43 6.33 -19.05
C THR A 368 -11.06 7.21 -17.87
N MET A 369 -10.81 6.62 -16.70
CA MET A 369 -10.41 7.37 -15.50
C MET A 369 -9.07 8.08 -15.71
N MET A 370 -8.07 7.41 -16.28
CA MET A 370 -6.79 8.04 -16.60
C MET A 370 -6.96 9.21 -17.59
N ILE A 371 -7.79 9.05 -18.63
CA ILE A 371 -8.08 10.13 -19.58
C ILE A 371 -8.75 11.30 -18.86
N MET A 372 -9.79 11.05 -18.05
CA MET A 372 -10.47 12.12 -17.31
C MET A 372 -9.52 12.88 -16.37
N VAL A 373 -8.74 12.16 -15.56
CA VAL A 373 -7.76 12.78 -14.64
C VAL A 373 -6.74 13.60 -15.43
N GLY A 374 -6.13 13.01 -16.46
CA GLY A 374 -5.15 13.70 -17.28
C GLY A 374 -5.72 14.95 -17.96
N THR A 375 -6.96 14.91 -18.44
CA THR A 375 -7.65 16.06 -19.05
C THR A 375 -7.90 17.17 -18.04
N ILE A 376 -8.39 16.85 -16.84
CA ILE A 376 -8.63 17.84 -15.77
C ILE A 376 -7.32 18.51 -15.37
N VAL A 377 -6.26 17.72 -15.16
CA VAL A 377 -4.92 18.23 -14.84
C VAL A 377 -4.44 19.20 -15.92
N ILE A 378 -4.55 18.82 -17.19
CA ILE A 378 -4.16 19.69 -18.31
C ILE A 378 -4.95 21.00 -18.29
N ILE A 379 -6.27 20.95 -18.12
CA ILE A 379 -7.13 22.14 -18.10
C ILE A 379 -6.72 23.08 -16.97
N VAL A 380 -6.55 22.55 -15.75
CA VAL A 380 -6.17 23.35 -14.58
C VAL A 380 -4.79 23.95 -14.75
N SER A 381 -3.81 23.17 -15.21
CA SER A 381 -2.46 23.66 -15.46
C SER A 381 -2.43 24.75 -16.54
N VAL A 382 -3.15 24.57 -17.65
CA VAL A 382 -3.28 25.59 -18.72
C VAL A 382 -3.93 26.86 -18.17
N ARG A 383 -5.00 26.74 -17.37
CA ARG A 383 -5.67 27.88 -16.74
C ARG A 383 -4.71 28.65 -15.82
N ILE A 384 -3.91 27.96 -15.01
CA ILE A 384 -2.93 28.61 -14.12
C ILE A 384 -1.85 29.33 -14.94
N ILE A 385 -1.32 28.68 -15.98
CA ILE A 385 -0.33 29.30 -16.88
C ILE A 385 -0.91 30.54 -17.54
N TYR A 386 -2.13 30.45 -18.07
CA TYR A 386 -2.83 31.59 -18.69
C TYR A 386 -3.03 32.73 -17.69
N MET A 387 -3.52 32.46 -16.49
CA MET A 387 -3.71 33.49 -15.46
C MET A 387 -2.40 34.22 -15.13
N VAL A 388 -1.29 33.48 -14.97
CA VAL A 388 0.02 34.07 -14.69
C VAL A 388 0.47 34.94 -15.87
N LEU A 389 0.35 34.44 -17.11
CA LEU A 389 0.72 35.18 -18.32
C LEU A 389 -0.13 36.43 -18.55
N SER A 390 -1.43 36.41 -18.20
CA SER A 390 -2.32 37.57 -18.31
C SER A 390 -2.13 38.60 -17.20
N SER A 391 -1.40 38.23 -16.13
CA SER A 391 -1.09 39.10 -14.98
C SER A 391 0.31 39.71 -15.03
N LEU A 392 1.10 39.33 -16.05
CA LEU A 392 2.36 39.97 -16.45
C LEU A 392 2.04 41.17 -17.36
#